data_AF-A0A7V7BH91-F1
#
_entry.id   AF-A0A7V7BH91-F1
#
_cell.length_a   1.000
_cell.length_b   1.000
_cell.length_c   1.000
_cell.angle_alpha   90.00
_cell.angle_beta   90.00
_cell.angle_gamma   90.00
#
_symmetry.space_group_name_H-M   'P 1'
#
loop_
_entity.id
_entity.type
_entity.pdbx_description
1 polymer ?
#
loop_
_entity_poly.entity_id
_entity_poly.type
_entity_poly.pdbx_seq_one_letter_code
_entity_poly.pdbx_strand_id
1 'polypeptide(L)'
;MPDNRENLTYEEASQRLETIVQRLEQEELSLEEALNLFEEAIRLANYCRQKLSAAEQRLSLLLEKENGALVLEPLSLPEEQEG
;
A
#
# COMPACT_ATOMS: atom_id res chain seq x y z
N MET A 1 -6.44 4.19 -27.62
CA MET A 1 -6.79 4.44 -26.20
C MET A 1 -5.50 4.28 -25.42
N PRO A 2 -5.01 5.28 -24.68
CA PRO A 2 -3.78 5.13 -23.92
C PRO A 2 -4.04 4.19 -22.73
N ASP A 3 -3.11 3.28 -22.50
CA ASP A 3 -3.15 2.25 -21.46
C ASP A 3 -3.18 2.94 -20.08
N ASN A 4 -4.32 2.87 -19.38
CA ASN A 4 -4.55 3.48 -18.07
C ASN A 4 -3.76 2.80 -16.92
N ARG A 5 -2.69 2.06 -17.24
CA ARG A 5 -1.88 1.28 -16.29
C ARG A 5 -0.74 2.08 -15.63
N GLU A 6 -0.51 3.32 -16.06
CA GLU A 6 0.63 4.14 -15.58
C GLU A 6 0.27 5.17 -14.48
N ASN A 7 -0.99 5.24 -14.05
CA ASN A 7 -1.44 6.16 -13.00
C ASN A 7 -2.49 5.51 -12.07
N LEU A 8 -2.16 4.40 -11.42
CA LEU A 8 -3.02 3.81 -10.40
C LEU A 8 -3.18 4.79 -9.22
N THR A 9 -4.39 5.13 -8.79
CA THR A 9 -4.56 5.94 -7.57
C THR A 9 -4.32 5.11 -6.31
N TYR A 10 -4.18 5.77 -5.15
CA TYR A 10 -4.08 5.06 -3.87
C TYR A 10 -5.35 4.25 -3.58
N GLU A 11 -6.53 4.84 -3.81
CA GLU A 11 -7.82 4.16 -3.62
C GLU A 11 -7.95 2.94 -4.54
N GLU A 12 -7.60 3.06 -5.81
CA GLU A 12 -7.62 1.91 -6.73
C GLU A 12 -6.65 0.80 -6.30
N ALA A 13 -5.45 1.16 -5.82
CA ALA A 13 -4.48 0.20 -5.33
C ALA A 13 -4.97 -0.52 -4.06
N SER A 14 -5.58 0.21 -3.13
CA SER A 14 -6.18 -0.33 -1.91
C SER A 14 -7.34 -1.27 -2.22
N GLN A 15 -8.25 -0.85 -3.09
CA GLN A 15 -9.42 -1.65 -3.46
C GLN A 15 -9.02 -2.92 -4.22
N ARG A 16 -7.95 -2.85 -5.03
CA ARG A 16 -7.38 -4.02 -5.68
C ARG A 16 -6.76 -4.98 -4.67
N LEU A 17 -6.05 -4.49 -3.66
CA LEU A 17 -5.53 -5.31 -2.56
C LEU A 17 -6.65 -6.05 -1.83
N GLU A 18 -7.74 -5.36 -1.46
CA GLU A 18 -8.90 -5.98 -0.82
C GLU A 18 -9.49 -7.11 -1.67
N THR A 19 -9.62 -6.86 -2.98
CA THR A 19 -10.11 -7.87 -3.94
C THR A 19 -9.17 -9.08 -4.01
N ILE A 20 -7.85 -8.85 -3.98
CA ILE A 20 -6.86 -9.93 -3.99
C ILE A 20 -6.95 -10.75 -2.71
N VAL A 21 -7.05 -10.12 -1.54
CA VAL A 21 -7.22 -10.81 -0.25
C VAL A 21 -8.47 -11.67 -0.28
N GLN A 22 -9.61 -11.12 -0.69
CA GLN A 22 -10.86 -11.87 -0.84
C GLN A 22 -10.74 -13.06 -1.79
N ARG A 23 -9.90 -12.96 -2.83
CA ARG A 23 -9.66 -14.03 -3.80
C ARG A 23 -8.73 -15.11 -3.22
N LEU A 24 -7.72 -14.71 -2.44
CA LEU A 24 -6.80 -15.63 -1.75
C LEU A 24 -7.50 -16.48 -0.68
N GLU A 25 -8.61 -15.99 -0.11
CA GLU A 25 -9.42 -16.73 0.87
C GLU A 25 -10.35 -17.78 0.25
N GLN A 26 -10.42 -17.88 -1.08
CA GLN A 26 -11.30 -18.84 -1.76
C GLN A 26 -10.67 -20.25 -1.84
N GLU A 27 -11.43 -21.27 -1.47
CA GLU A 27 -10.97 -22.67 -1.42
C GLU A 27 -10.63 -23.27 -2.81
N GLU A 28 -11.12 -22.68 -3.91
CA GLU A 28 -10.93 -23.17 -5.28
C GLU A 28 -9.71 -22.55 -6.01
N LEU A 29 -8.81 -21.88 -5.30
CA LEU A 29 -7.69 -21.19 -5.90
C LEU A 29 -6.53 -22.17 -6.23
N SER A 30 -6.07 -22.17 -7.48
CA SER A 30 -4.88 -22.94 -7.84
C SER A 30 -3.61 -22.32 -7.26
N LEU A 31 -2.57 -23.13 -7.03
CA LEU A 31 -1.27 -22.66 -6.52
C LEU A 31 -0.67 -21.56 -7.40
N GLU A 32 -0.77 -21.70 -8.72
CA GLU A 32 -0.24 -20.73 -9.68
C GLU A 32 -1.00 -19.39 -9.60
N GLU A 33 -2.33 -19.43 -9.46
CA GLU A 33 -3.13 -18.22 -9.23
C GLU A 33 -2.79 -17.57 -7.89
N ALA A 34 -2.61 -18.37 -6.83
CA ALA A 34 -2.22 -17.88 -5.51
C ALA A 34 -0.89 -17.11 -5.56
N LEU A 35 0.13 -17.68 -6.23
CA LEU A 35 1.43 -17.04 -6.39
C LEU A 35 1.33 -15.72 -7.18
N ASN A 36 0.58 -15.72 -8.28
CA ASN A 36 0.39 -14.51 -9.09
C ASN A 36 -0.33 -13.39 -8.30
N LEU A 37 -1.39 -13.74 -7.57
CA LEU A 37 -2.12 -12.81 -6.71
C LEU A 37 -1.24 -12.27 -5.58
N PHE A 38 -0.41 -13.12 -4.99
CA PHE A 38 0.52 -12.71 -3.93
C PHE A 38 1.59 -11.74 -4.44
N GLU A 39 2.19 -12.01 -5.60
CA GLU A 39 3.12 -11.07 -6.25
C GLU A 39 2.46 -9.74 -6.61
N GLU A 40 1.20 -9.77 -7.06
CA GLU A 40 0.42 -8.55 -7.30
C GLU A 40 0.17 -7.78 -5.99
N ALA A 41 -0.23 -8.47 -4.92
CA ALA A 41 -0.46 -7.87 -3.61
C ALA A 41 0.81 -7.20 -3.06
N ILE A 42 1.98 -7.84 -3.13
CA ILE A 42 3.23 -7.24 -2.68
C ILE A 42 3.54 -5.95 -3.46
N ARG A 43 3.34 -5.95 -4.78
CA ARG A 43 3.57 -4.76 -5.61
C ARG A 43 2.63 -3.62 -5.22
N LEU A 44 1.35 -3.91 -5.05
CA LEU A 44 0.35 -2.91 -4.65
C LEU A 44 0.59 -2.38 -3.22
N ALA A 45 0.94 -3.25 -2.28
CA ALA A 45 1.26 -2.83 -0.90
C ALA A 45 2.48 -1.90 -0.87
N ASN A 46 3.52 -2.23 -1.63
CA ASN A 46 4.69 -1.36 -1.80
C ASN A 46 4.32 -0.02 -2.46
N TYR A 47 3.39 -0.02 -3.42
CA TYR A 47 2.89 1.20 -4.05
C TYR A 47 2.15 2.10 -3.06
N CYS A 48 1.21 1.53 -2.29
CA CYS A 48 0.46 2.25 -1.25
C CYS A 48 1.40 2.86 -0.21
N ARG A 49 2.38 2.09 0.28
CA ARG A 49 3.38 2.59 1.24
C ARG A 49 4.18 3.77 0.69
N GLN A 50 4.61 3.71 -0.57
CA GLN A 50 5.33 4.81 -1.20
C GLN A 50 4.47 6.07 -1.34
N LYS A 51 3.19 5.92 -1.68
CA LYS A 51 2.26 7.05 -1.76
C LYS A 51 2.02 7.71 -0.41
N LEU A 52 1.83 6.92 0.64
CA LEU A 52 1.69 7.42 2.00
C LEU A 52 2.96 8.13 2.45
N SER A 53 4.12 7.51 2.28
CA SER A 53 5.40 8.13 2.64
C SER A 53 5.64 9.46 1.91
N ALA A 54 5.29 9.54 0.62
CA ALA A 54 5.39 10.79 -0.13
C ALA A 54 4.41 11.87 0.39
N ALA A 55 3.22 11.48 0.83
CA ALA A 55 2.26 12.40 1.45
C ALA A 55 2.75 12.90 2.82
N GLU A 56 3.28 12.00 3.65
CA GLU A 56 3.88 12.32 4.95
C GLU A 56 5.06 13.29 4.79
N GLN A 57 5.97 13.03 3.85
CA GLN A 57 7.10 13.93 3.58
C GLN A 57 6.62 15.33 3.16
N ARG A 58 5.60 15.40 2.30
CA ARG A 58 5.01 16.69 1.90
C ARG A 58 4.41 17.41 3.09
N LEU A 59 3.71 16.69 3.97
CA LEU A 59 3.13 17.26 5.19
C LEU A 59 4.22 17.78 6.13
N SER A 60 5.28 17.01 6.37
CA SER A 60 6.44 17.44 7.18
C SER A 60 7.06 18.74 6.65
N LEU A 61 7.27 18.84 5.32
CA LEU A 61 7.83 20.04 4.70
C LEU A 61 6.92 21.27 4.81
N LEU A 62 5.60 21.08 4.83
CA LEU A 62 4.64 22.17 5.03
C LEU A 62 4.63 22.63 6.50
N LEU A 63 4.64 21.68 7.44
CA LEU A 63 4.64 21.95 8.87
C LEU A 63 5.96 22.59 9.36
N GLU A 64 7.10 22.18 8.81
CA GLU A 64 8.41 22.78 9.14
C GLU A 64 8.46 24.27 8.74
N LYS A 65 7.75 24.65 7.68
CA LYS A 65 7.64 26.05 7.23
C LYS A 65 6.67 26.89 8.08
N GLU A 66 5.73 26.26 8.79
CA GLU A 66 4.63 26.93 9.49
C GLU A 66 4.84 27.05 11.01
N ASN A 67 6.08 27.00 11.51
CA ASN A 67 6.49 27.43 12.86
C ASN A 67 6.52 26.35 13.97
N GLY A 68 7.31 25.28 13.79
CA GLY A 68 7.73 24.40 14.90
C GLY A 68 7.76 22.91 14.52
N ALA A 69 8.94 22.29 14.63
CA ALA A 69 9.19 20.92 14.19
C ALA A 69 8.27 19.88 14.86
N LEU A 70 7.24 19.46 14.14
CA LEU A 70 6.52 18.22 14.44
C LEU A 70 7.24 17.08 13.71
N VAL A 71 7.86 16.19 14.48
CA VAL A 71 8.48 14.97 13.95
C VAL A 71 7.36 13.98 13.66
N LEU A 72 7.10 13.70 12.38
CA LEU A 72 6.28 12.55 11.99
C LEU A 72 7.12 11.28 12.20
N GLU A 73 6.78 10.53 13.24
CA GLU A 73 7.41 9.24 13.50
C GLU A 73 6.82 8.20 12.54
N PRO A 74 7.65 7.35 11.90
CA PRO A 74 7.16 6.30 11.03
C PRO A 74 6.17 5.39 11.76
N LEU A 75 5.06 5.06 11.10
CA LEU A 75 4.12 4.04 11.58
C LEU A 75 4.84 2.69 11.67
N SER A 76 5.38 2.41 12.85
CA SER A 76 5.86 1.09 13.24
C SER A 76 4.63 0.26 13.54
N LEU A 77 4.19 -0.56 12.58
CA LEU A 77 3.19 -1.58 12.88
C LEU A 77 3.80 -2.49 13.95
N PRO A 78 3.13 -2.75 15.09
CA PRO A 78 3.61 -3.76 16.00
C PRO A 78 3.72 -5.06 15.21
N GLU A 79 4.91 -5.65 15.18
CA GLU A 79 5.06 -7.02 14.71
C GLU A 79 4.08 -7.84 15.55
N GLU A 80 3.06 -8.43 14.92
CA GLU A 80 2.19 -9.38 15.60
C GLU A 80 3.12 -10.47 16.13
N GLN A 81 3.35 -10.46 17.44
CA GLN A 81 4.14 -11.46 18.13
C GLN A 81 3.35 -12.77 18.02
N GLU A 82 3.62 -13.55 16.97
CA GLU A 82 3.32 -14.98 16.96
C GLU A 82 4.18 -15.66 18.02
N GLY A 83 3.57 -15.94 19.18
CA GLY A 83 3.96 -17.01 20.10
C GLY A 83 5.17 -16.79 20.98
#